data_AF-A0A0K0D783-F1
#
_entry.id   AF-A0A0K0D783-F1
#
_cell.length_a   1.000
_cell.length_b   1.000
_cell.length_c   1.000
_cell.angle_alpha   90.00
_cell.angle_beta   90.00
_cell.angle_gamma   90.00
#
_symmetry.space_group_name_H-M   'P 1'
#
loop_
_entity.id
_entity.type
_entity.pdbx_description
1 polymer ?
#
loop_
_entity_poly.entity_id
_entity_poly.type
_entity_poly.pdbx_seq_one_letter_code
_entity_poly.pdbx_strand_id
1 'polypeptide(L)'
;LSRGDGMCYRHVEAVPKVGWADAQEQCGQMQANLVSIRDQNDYDYMSKSFGHTPSHSWIGYTDADHEGTLMGVNSKSNTIWP
;
A
#
# COMPACT_ATOMS: atom_id res chain seq x y z
N LEU A 1 -10.44 -7.01 4.64
CA LEU A 1 -9.83 -7.97 5.58
C LEU A 1 -9.25 -7.18 6.73
N SER A 2 -9.68 -7.44 7.97
CA SER A 2 -9.09 -6.81 9.15
C SER A 2 -7.97 -7.69 9.70
N ARG A 3 -6.91 -7.05 10.19
CA ARG A 3 -5.86 -7.68 10.96
C ARG A 3 -6.12 -7.46 12.46
N GLY A 4 -5.62 -8.36 13.30
CA GLY A 4 -5.86 -8.36 14.75
C GLY A 4 -5.36 -7.13 15.52
N ASP A 5 -4.64 -6.21 14.86
CA ASP A 5 -4.19 -4.93 15.39
C ASP A 5 -5.12 -3.75 15.01
N GLY A 6 -6.28 -4.03 14.42
CA GLY A 6 -7.27 -3.01 14.04
C GLY A 6 -7.03 -2.38 12.66
N MET A 7 -6.00 -2.80 11.93
CA MET A 7 -5.76 -2.35 10.56
C MET A 7 -6.65 -3.10 9.56
N CYS A 8 -7.17 -2.39 8.56
CA CYS A 8 -8.05 -2.95 7.54
C CYS A 8 -7.42 -2.81 6.15
N TYR A 9 -7.46 -3.90 5.38
CA TYR A 9 -6.87 -4.01 4.06
C TYR A 9 -7.90 -4.45 3.03
N ARG A 10 -7.81 -3.90 1.82
CA ARG A 10 -8.68 -4.23 0.69
C ARG A 10 -7.82 -4.20 -0.57
N HIS A 11 -7.92 -5.25 -1.38
CA HIS A 11 -7.40 -5.22 -2.75
C HIS A 11 -8.34 -4.40 -3.62
N VAL A 12 -7.78 -3.50 -4.42
CA VAL A 12 -8.52 -2.58 -5.30
C VAL A 12 -8.04 -2.83 -6.72
N GLU A 13 -8.92 -3.35 -7.56
CA GLU A 13 -8.63 -3.58 -8.96
C GLU A 13 -8.97 -2.33 -9.78
N ALA A 14 -7.95 -1.66 -10.30
CA ALA A 14 -8.12 -0.47 -11.14
C ALA A 14 -8.36 -0.88 -12.60
N VAL A 15 -9.51 -0.45 -13.16
CA VAL A 15 -9.88 -0.65 -14.56
C VAL A 15 -10.27 0.69 -15.19
N PRO A 16 -9.47 1.26 -16.11
CA PRO A 16 -8.18 0.75 -16.60
C PRO A 16 -7.09 0.79 -15.51
N LYS A 17 -5.95 0.12 -15.77
CA LYS A 17 -4.78 0.23 -14.91
C LYS A 17 -4.34 1.69 -14.81
N VAL A 18 -3.99 2.12 -13.61
CA VAL A 18 -3.63 3.51 -13.32
C VAL A 18 -2.21 3.63 -12.76
N GLY A 19 -1.65 4.83 -12.80
CA GLY A 19 -0.37 5.15 -12.17
C GLY A 19 -0.46 5.15 -10.65
N TRP A 20 0.69 5.26 -9.99
CA TRP A 20 0.77 5.25 -8.53
C TRP A 20 -0.04 6.40 -7.89
N ALA A 21 0.06 7.62 -8.45
CA ALA A 21 -0.62 8.80 -7.91
C ALA A 21 -2.15 8.65 -7.95
N ASP A 22 -2.69 8.21 -9.09
CA ASP A 22 -4.11 7.94 -9.26
C ASP A 22 -4.60 6.80 -8.32
N ALA A 23 -3.79 5.77 -8.12
CA ALA A 23 -4.12 4.68 -7.19
C ALA A 23 -4.18 5.18 -5.73
N GLN A 24 -3.24 6.04 -5.33
CA GLN A 24 -3.26 6.68 -4.02
C GLN A 24 -4.48 7.60 -3.86
N GLU A 25 -4.84 8.36 -4.88
CA GLU A 25 -6.06 9.19 -4.87
C GLU A 25 -7.33 8.34 -4.73
N GLN A 26 -7.45 7.23 -5.48
CA GLN A 26 -8.59 6.31 -5.37
C GLN A 26 -8.71 5.72 -3.96
N CYS A 27 -7.60 5.30 -3.35
CA CYS A 27 -7.60 4.88 -1.95
C CYS A 27 -8.03 6.02 -1.01
N GLY A 28 -7.58 7.25 -1.27
CA GLY A 28 -7.99 8.45 -0.54
C GLY A 28 -9.49 8.71 -0.58
N GLN A 29 -10.14 8.50 -1.73
CA GLN A 29 -11.61 8.60 -1.88
C GLN A 29 -12.36 7.58 -1.03
N MET A 30 -11.72 6.46 -0.67
CA MET A 30 -12.26 5.45 0.26
C MET A 30 -11.88 5.71 1.72
N GLN A 31 -11.38 6.91 2.04
CA GLN A 31 -10.86 7.27 3.36
C GLN A 31 -9.74 6.31 3.82
N ALA A 32 -8.93 5.83 2.87
CA ALA A 32 -7.82 4.92 3.07
C ALA A 32 -6.56 5.45 2.39
N ASN A 33 -5.47 4.69 2.48
CA ASN A 33 -4.23 4.94 1.75
C ASN A 33 -3.81 3.64 1.05
N LEU A 34 -2.91 3.75 0.06
CA LEU A 34 -2.15 2.59 -0.38
C LEU A 34 -1.43 1.95 0.82
N VAL A 35 -1.30 0.63 0.78
CA VAL A 35 -0.81 -0.13 1.93
C VAL A 35 0.65 0.21 2.24
N SER A 36 0.95 0.50 3.50
CA SER A 36 2.32 0.59 3.99
C SER A 36 2.68 -0.70 4.73
N ILE A 37 3.74 -1.36 4.28
CA ILE A 37 4.30 -2.56 4.91
C ILE A 37 5.33 -2.11 5.95
N ARG A 38 5.00 -2.17 7.24
CA ARG A 38 5.84 -1.61 8.32
C ARG A 38 6.80 -2.62 8.92
N ASP A 39 6.44 -3.90 8.87
CA ASP A 39 7.18 -5.00 9.47
C ASP A 39 6.93 -6.32 8.73
N GLN A 40 7.66 -7.36 9.14
CA GLN A 40 7.51 -8.72 8.60
C GLN A 40 6.07 -9.25 8.74
N ASN A 41 5.34 -8.87 9.80
CA ASN A 41 3.98 -9.35 10.01
C ASN A 41 3.00 -8.72 9.02
N ASP A 42 3.17 -7.44 8.67
CA ASP A 42 2.43 -6.80 7.58
C ASP A 42 2.72 -7.53 6.27
N TYR A 43 4.01 -7.78 5.97
CA TYR A 43 4.42 -8.47 4.74
C TYR A 43 3.80 -9.88 4.63
N ASP A 44 3.96 -10.70 5.68
CA ASP A 44 3.44 -12.06 5.71
C ASP A 44 1.93 -12.09 5.55
N TYR A 45 1.23 -11.17 6.20
CA TYR A 45 -0.23 -11.07 6.11
C TYR A 45 -0.68 -10.62 4.71
N MET A 46 0.01 -9.66 4.09
CA MET A 46 -0.25 -9.24 2.70
C MET A 46 0.04 -10.36 1.71
N SER A 47 1.18 -11.03 1.82
CA SER A 47 1.57 -12.14 0.96
C SER A 47 0.58 -13.30 1.06
N LYS A 48 0.15 -13.69 2.27
CA LYS A 48 -0.86 -14.74 2.46
C LYS A 48 -2.23 -14.34 1.93
N SER A 49 -2.63 -13.09 2.09
CA SER A 49 -3.98 -12.63 1.73
C SER A 49 -4.13 -12.28 0.25
N PHE A 50 -3.07 -11.75 -0.36
CA PHE A 50 -3.11 -11.13 -1.70
C PHE A 50 -1.98 -11.60 -2.63
N GLY A 51 -1.02 -12.40 -2.17
CA GLY A 51 0.12 -12.86 -2.98
C GLY A 51 -0.26 -13.81 -4.13
N HIS A 52 -1.46 -14.39 -4.10
CA HIS A 52 -1.99 -15.21 -5.18
C HIS A 52 -2.75 -14.40 -6.24
N THR A 53 -2.90 -13.08 -6.05
CA THR A 53 -3.59 -12.24 -7.02
C THR A 53 -2.69 -12.04 -8.24
N PRO A 54 -3.18 -12.30 -9.48
CA PRO A 54 -2.36 -12.24 -10.68
C PRO A 54 -1.97 -10.80 -11.09
N SER A 55 -2.53 -9.78 -10.44
CA SER A 55 -2.27 -8.37 -10.70
C SER A 55 -1.20 -7.80 -9.77
N HIS A 56 -0.22 -7.12 -10.36
CA HIS A 56 0.71 -6.26 -9.62
C HIS A 56 -0.06 -5.04 -9.08
N SER A 57 -0.10 -4.89 -7.77
CA SER A 57 -0.79 -3.80 -7.08
C SER A 57 0.21 -2.74 -6.61
N TRP A 58 -0.20 -1.48 -6.66
CA TRP A 58 0.57 -0.41 -6.04
C TRP A 58 0.56 -0.52 -4.51
N ILE A 59 1.68 -0.13 -3.90
CA ILE A 59 1.83 -0.01 -2.45
C ILE A 59 2.23 1.43 -2.09
N GLY A 60 2.10 1.78 -0.81
CA GLY A 60 2.15 3.14 -0.30
C GLY A 60 3.56 3.70 -0.10
N TYR A 61 4.46 3.49 -1.05
CA TYR A 61 5.81 4.07 -1.07
C TYR A 61 6.09 4.73 -2.42
N THR A 62 6.69 5.92 -2.39
CA THR A 62 7.13 6.65 -3.60
C THR A 62 8.34 7.53 -3.28
N ASP A 63 9.17 7.78 -4.27
CA ASP A 63 10.24 8.79 -4.26
C ASP A 63 9.92 9.99 -5.15
N ALA A 64 8.67 10.11 -5.62
CA ALA A 64 8.25 11.19 -6.53
C ALA A 64 8.48 12.60 -5.95
N ASP A 65 8.46 12.73 -4.62
CA ASP A 65 8.76 14.00 -3.93
C ASP A 65 10.27 14.30 -3.89
N HIS A 66 11.11 13.27 -3.76
CA HIS A 66 12.56 13.40 -3.71
C HIS A 66 13.24 12.12 -4.22
N GLU A 67 13.68 12.16 -5.47
CA GLU A 67 14.36 11.05 -6.14
C GLU A 67 15.46 10.43 -5.27
N GLY A 68 15.44 9.10 -5.13
CA GLY A 68 16.38 8.36 -4.29
C GLY A 68 16.06 8.36 -2.80
N THR A 69 14.99 9.05 -2.36
CA THR A 69 14.43 8.95 -1.01
C THR A 69 12.99 8.50 -1.07
N LEU A 70 12.76 7.23 -0.78
CA LEU A 70 11.42 6.69 -0.64
C LEU A 70 10.72 7.29 0.58
N MET A 71 9.46 7.65 0.39
CA MET A 71 8.57 8.22 1.40
C MET A 71 7.28 7.39 1.44
N GLY A 72 6.78 7.13 2.65
CA GLY A 72 5.51 6.45 2.86
C GLY A 72 4.33 7.40 2.71
N VAL A 73 3.22 6.91 2.15
CA VAL A 73 1.94 7.67 2.09
C VAL A 73 1.33 7.94 3.46
N ASN A 74 1.80 7.23 4.50
CA ASN A 74 1.42 7.51 5.87
C ASN A 74 2.48 8.41 6.53
N SER A 75 2.04 9.51 7.15
CA SER A 75 2.93 10.47 7.82
C SER A 75 3.49 9.96 9.17
N LYS A 76 3.27 8.69 9.51
CA LYS A 76 3.58 8.11 10.83
C LYS A 76 4.75 7.14 10.81
N SER A 77 5.19 6.67 9.64
CA SER A 77 6.26 5.69 9.51
C SER A 77 7.27 6.15 8.47
N ASN A 78 8.43 6.59 8.95
CA ASN A 78 9.63 6.76 8.12
C ASN A 78 10.38 5.43 7.92
N THR A 79 9.96 4.37 8.61
CA THR A 79 10.51 3.03 8.42
C THR A 79 9.86 2.42 7.19
N ILE A 80 10.65 2.28 6.15
CA ILE A 80 10.31 1.47 4.97
C ILE A 80 10.84 0.07 5.26
N TRP A 81 9.94 -0.90 5.25
CA TRP A 81 10.33 -2.29 5.36
C TRP A 81 10.97 -2.74 4.03
N PRO A 82 12.16 -3.38 4.07
CA PRO A 82 12.96 -3.71 2.89
C PRO A 82 12.29 -4.68 1.92
#